data_AF-A0A8T5MCM6-F1
#
_entry.id   AF-A0A8T5MCM6-F1
#
_cell.length_a   1.000
_cell.length_b   1.000
_cell.length_c   1.000
_cell.angle_alpha   90.00
_cell.angle_beta   90.00
_cell.angle_gamma   90.00
#
_symmetry.space_group_name_H-M   'P 1'
#
loop_
_entity.id
_entity.type
_entity.pdbx_description
1 polymer ?
#
loop_
_entity_poly.entity_id
_entity_poly.type
_entity_poly.pdbx_seq_one_letter_code
_entity_poly.pdbx_strand_id
1 'polypeptide(L)'
;MAILPLEDFLQKHRPAYEKRYGPLALIDQLKEGDVVNKSSGLDYEIDDIKKVLSKIGESKDFPYGKINGMLRSDAEAIKALFDAEGQTRKGKKVLPFSRVVEEGLGECLEKSVLSHLFLQNFPQVHEHFLVSGNIGSDDGEVGYHSFNLAKRNGNWVVIDTENPHEKKNGKVIPYIVPIQGVQASNDLPLKLDETRRNKRKYFLRL
;
A
#
# COMPACT_ATOMS: atom_id res chain seq x y z
N MET A 1 -25.07 -11.26 -4.69
CA MET A 1 -23.68 -11.75 -4.52
C MET A 1 -23.45 -11.98 -3.03
N ALA A 2 -22.81 -13.08 -2.66
CA ALA A 2 -22.48 -13.34 -1.26
C ALA A 2 -21.27 -12.49 -0.83
N ILE A 3 -21.35 -11.92 0.37
CA ILE A 3 -20.23 -11.23 1.02
C ILE A 3 -19.57 -12.26 1.95
N LEU A 4 -18.29 -12.55 1.71
CA LEU A 4 -17.50 -13.44 2.55
C LEU A 4 -16.73 -12.62 3.59
N PRO A 5 -16.51 -13.15 4.82
CA PRO A 5 -15.58 -12.54 5.76
C PRO A 5 -14.19 -12.40 5.14
N LEU A 6 -13.58 -11.22 5.24
CA LEU A 6 -12.24 -10.98 4.71
C LEU A 6 -11.20 -11.90 5.35
N GLU A 7 -11.35 -12.22 6.63
CA GLU A 7 -10.42 -13.11 7.37
C GLU A 7 -10.38 -14.51 6.77
N ASP A 8 -11.56 -15.13 6.55
CA ASP A 8 -11.67 -16.44 5.90
C ASP A 8 -11.07 -16.42 4.49
N PHE A 9 -11.32 -15.33 3.76
CA PHE A 9 -10.77 -15.14 2.42
C PHE A 9 -9.23 -15.09 2.45
N LEU A 10 -8.66 -14.24 3.30
CA LEU A 10 -7.21 -14.09 3.42
C LEU A 10 -6.58 -15.41 3.84
N GLN A 11 -7.12 -16.11 4.85
CA GLN A 11 -6.61 -17.41 5.29
C GLN A 11 -6.62 -18.46 4.17
N LYS A 12 -7.70 -18.52 3.38
CA LYS A 12 -7.83 -19.48 2.28
C LYS A 12 -6.84 -19.22 1.14
N HIS A 13 -6.60 -17.95 0.82
CA HIS A 13 -5.85 -17.57 -0.38
C HIS A 13 -4.38 -17.19 -0.10
N ARG A 14 -3.99 -16.95 1.16
CA ARG A 14 -2.61 -16.61 1.58
C ARG A 14 -1.53 -17.50 0.97
N PRO A 15 -1.66 -18.84 0.91
CA PRO A 15 -0.59 -19.69 0.35
C PRO A 15 -0.33 -19.46 -1.15
N ALA A 16 -1.33 -18.98 -1.90
CA ALA A 16 -1.16 -18.62 -3.30
C ALA A 16 -0.38 -17.29 -3.45
N TYR A 17 -0.57 -16.38 -2.49
CA TYR A 17 0.10 -15.08 -2.44
C TYR A 17 1.58 -15.19 -2.00
N GLU A 18 1.89 -16.06 -1.03
CA GLU A 18 3.27 -16.25 -0.53
C GLU A 18 4.23 -16.84 -1.57
N LYS A 19 3.73 -17.56 -2.59
CA LYS A 19 4.56 -18.18 -3.62
C LYS A 19 5.07 -17.22 -4.70
N ARG A 20 4.53 -16.00 -4.81
CA ARG A 20 4.91 -15.02 -5.83
C ARG A 20 4.91 -13.62 -5.23
N TYR A 21 6.10 -13.08 -4.96
CA TYR A 21 6.31 -11.63 -4.90
C TYR A 21 6.28 -11.05 -6.33
N GLY A 22 5.11 -11.14 -6.96
CA GLY A 22 4.80 -10.49 -8.23
C GLY A 22 3.93 -9.24 -7.99
N PRO A 23 3.46 -8.56 -9.05
CA PRO A 23 2.54 -7.40 -8.98
C PRO A 23 1.13 -7.74 -8.43
N LEU A 24 1.00 -8.89 -7.76
CA LEU A 24 -0.21 -9.55 -7.24
C LEU A 24 0.00 -9.91 -5.76
N ALA A 25 0.70 -9.07 -5.00
CA ALA A 25 1.19 -9.45 -3.67
C ALA A 25 0.31 -8.89 -2.55
N LEU A 26 -0.05 -9.79 -1.62
CA LEU A 26 -0.32 -9.47 -0.23
C LEU A 26 0.97 -9.72 0.54
N ILE A 27 1.56 -8.67 1.10
CA ILE A 27 2.79 -8.73 1.88
C ILE A 27 2.41 -8.48 3.34
N ASP A 28 2.66 -9.45 4.21
CA ASP A 28 2.37 -9.40 5.64
C ASP A 28 3.48 -8.73 6.44
N GLN A 29 4.72 -8.86 5.99
CA GLN A 29 5.88 -8.25 6.60
C GLN A 29 6.90 -7.83 5.54
N LEU A 30 7.45 -6.64 5.71
CA LEU A 30 8.66 -6.16 5.04
C LEU A 30 9.82 -6.11 6.03
N LYS A 31 10.95 -6.69 5.64
CA LYS A 31 12.23 -6.63 6.35
C LYS A 31 13.32 -6.06 5.44
N GLU A 32 14.43 -5.67 6.04
CA GLU A 32 15.61 -5.24 5.29
C GLU A 32 16.08 -6.37 4.34
N GLY A 33 16.39 -5.99 3.10
CA GLY A 33 16.73 -6.88 1.99
C GLY A 33 15.54 -7.37 1.17
N ASP A 34 14.30 -7.15 1.61
CA ASP A 34 13.12 -7.49 0.79
C ASP A 34 13.04 -6.57 -0.43
N VAL A 35 12.47 -7.09 -1.53
CA VAL A 35 12.31 -6.33 -2.78
C VAL A 35 10.84 -6.18 -3.12
N VAL A 36 10.41 -4.93 -3.35
CA VAL A 36 9.04 -4.56 -3.71
C VAL A 36 9.01 -3.99 -5.13
N ASN A 37 8.10 -4.48 -5.98
CA ASN A 37 8.06 -4.12 -7.40
C ASN A 37 7.15 -2.89 -7.67
N LYS A 38 7.70 -1.82 -8.26
CA LYS A 38 6.97 -0.58 -8.65
C LYS A 38 6.38 -0.64 -10.07
N SER A 39 6.17 -1.83 -10.65
CA SER A 39 5.83 -2.04 -12.07
C SER A 39 6.95 -1.59 -13.04
N SER A 40 6.79 -1.88 -14.35
CA SER A 40 7.68 -1.40 -15.43
C SER A 40 9.19 -1.68 -15.27
N GLY A 41 9.56 -2.73 -14.54
CA GLY A 41 10.97 -3.12 -14.35
C GLY A 41 11.74 -2.32 -13.29
N LEU A 42 11.04 -1.48 -12.51
CA LEU A 42 11.58 -0.74 -11.37
C LEU A 42 11.21 -1.45 -10.06
N ASP A 43 12.21 -1.66 -9.21
CA ASP A 43 12.10 -2.37 -7.93
C ASP A 43 12.72 -1.53 -6.81
N TYR A 44 12.13 -1.59 -5.62
CA TYR A 44 12.76 -1.07 -4.40
C TYR A 44 13.32 -2.20 -3.57
N GLU A 45 14.56 -2.04 -3.10
CA GLU A 45 15.08 -2.84 -2.00
C GLU A 45 14.77 -2.12 -0.69
N ILE A 46 14.05 -2.79 0.21
CA ILE A 46 13.81 -2.29 1.56
C ILE A 46 15.15 -2.31 2.29
N ASP A 47 15.69 -1.14 2.56
CA ASP A 47 16.91 -0.91 3.32
C ASP A 47 16.59 -0.06 4.56
N ASP A 48 17.62 0.19 5.38
CA ASP A 48 17.64 1.06 6.58
C ASP A 48 16.26 1.50 7.11
N ILE A 49 15.50 0.54 7.63
CA ILE A 49 14.10 0.76 8.05
C ILE A 49 14.07 1.81 9.17
N LYS A 50 15.10 1.80 10.03
CA LYS A 50 15.23 2.78 11.12
C LYS A 50 15.35 4.20 10.58
N LYS A 51 16.21 4.45 9.59
CA LYS A 51 16.31 5.77 8.94
C LYS A 51 15.00 6.17 8.29
N VAL A 52 14.35 5.26 7.56
CA VAL A 52 13.06 5.52 6.91
C VAL A 52 11.98 5.93 7.92
N LEU A 53 11.81 5.17 9.01
CA LEU A 53 10.82 5.45 10.04
C LEU A 53 11.15 6.71 10.85
N SER A 54 12.43 7.03 11.04
CA SER A 54 12.85 8.25 11.75
C SER A 54 12.35 9.54 11.08
N LYS A 55 12.14 9.54 9.76
CA LYS A 55 11.57 10.68 9.00
C LYS A 55 10.10 10.95 9.34
N ILE A 56 9.34 9.91 9.68
CA ILE A 56 7.95 10.04 10.15
C ILE A 56 7.94 10.53 11.61
N GLY A 57 8.94 10.09 12.38
CA GLY A 57 9.10 10.39 13.80
C GLY A 57 8.15 9.60 14.69
N GLU A 58 8.24 9.84 15.98
CA GLU A 58 7.35 9.21 16.96
C GLU A 58 5.91 9.73 16.81
N SER A 59 4.94 8.83 16.93
CA SER A 59 3.52 9.17 16.89
C SER A 59 2.71 8.18 17.73
N LYS A 60 1.78 8.71 18.54
CA LYS A 60 0.84 7.91 19.34
C LYS A 60 -0.29 7.32 18.48
N ASP A 61 -0.60 7.99 17.37
CA ASP A 61 -1.61 7.59 16.40
C ASP A 61 -0.97 7.29 15.03
N PHE A 62 -1.69 6.61 14.14
CA PHE A 62 -1.22 6.37 12.77
C PHE A 62 -0.97 7.70 12.03
N PRO A 63 0.27 8.00 11.58
CA PRO A 63 0.69 9.33 11.12
C PRO A 63 0.34 9.57 9.65
N TYR A 64 -0.92 9.30 9.27
CA TYR A 64 -1.40 9.37 7.88
C TYR A 64 -1.02 10.69 7.20
N GLY A 65 -1.29 11.82 7.85
CA GLY A 65 -1.03 13.15 7.27
C GLY A 65 0.45 13.41 7.00
N LYS A 66 1.34 12.90 7.88
CA LYS A 66 2.79 13.01 7.69
C LYS A 66 3.22 12.17 6.48
N ILE A 67 2.78 10.92 6.39
CA ILE A 67 3.13 10.03 5.27
C ILE A 67 2.58 10.60 3.94
N ASN A 68 1.32 11.05 3.89
CA ASN A 68 0.72 11.64 2.69
C ASN A 68 1.44 12.92 2.25
N GLY A 69 1.87 13.76 3.19
CA GLY A 69 2.52 15.04 2.91
C GLY A 69 4.02 14.96 2.67
N MET A 70 4.69 13.90 3.15
CA MET A 70 6.15 13.74 3.03
C MET A 70 6.58 13.30 1.62
N LEU A 71 5.74 12.55 0.91
CA LEU A 71 6.03 12.05 -0.44
C LEU A 71 5.19 12.76 -1.49
N ARG A 72 5.87 13.49 -2.39
CA ARG A 72 5.29 14.12 -3.57
C ARG A 72 5.19 13.11 -4.71
N SER A 73 4.02 13.05 -5.34
CA SER A 73 3.83 12.26 -6.56
C SER A 73 4.46 12.98 -7.75
N ASP A 74 5.48 12.37 -8.35
CA ASP A 74 6.28 12.91 -9.45
C ASP A 74 6.97 11.75 -10.19
N ALA A 75 6.23 11.11 -11.11
CA ALA A 75 6.67 9.90 -11.79
C ALA A 75 7.96 10.10 -12.62
N GLU A 76 8.12 11.27 -13.24
CA GLU A 76 9.32 11.62 -14.01
C GLU A 76 10.53 11.77 -13.10
N ALA A 77 10.40 12.43 -11.94
CA ALA A 77 11.49 12.53 -10.97
C ALA A 77 11.88 11.15 -10.40
N ILE A 78 10.90 10.28 -10.11
CA ILE A 78 11.19 8.91 -9.67
C ILE A 78 11.95 8.15 -10.75
N LYS A 79 11.49 8.21 -12.00
CA LYS A 79 12.16 7.55 -13.12
C LYS A 79 13.58 8.08 -13.32
N ALA A 80 13.78 9.40 -13.27
CA ALA A 80 15.10 10.02 -13.35
C ALA A 80 16.03 9.54 -12.23
N LEU A 81 15.51 9.39 -11.00
CA LEU A 81 16.27 8.85 -9.87
C LEU A 81 16.70 7.40 -10.10
N PHE A 82 15.82 6.55 -10.64
CA PHE A 82 16.16 5.18 -11.04
C PHE A 82 17.18 5.11 -12.18
N ASP A 83 17.07 6.02 -13.16
CA ASP A 83 17.99 6.09 -14.29
C ASP A 83 19.40 6.50 -13.82
N ALA A 84 19.49 7.48 -12.91
CA ALA A 84 20.73 8.00 -12.36
C ALA A 84 21.40 7.09 -11.31
N GLU A 85 20.63 6.58 -10.35
CA GLU A 85 21.16 5.90 -9.15
C GLU A 85 20.76 4.43 -9.03
N GLY A 86 19.74 3.98 -9.78
CA GLY A 86 19.25 2.61 -9.73
C GLY A 86 20.27 1.60 -10.27
N GLN A 87 20.51 0.55 -9.49
CA GLN A 87 21.42 -0.54 -9.86
C GLN A 87 20.67 -1.64 -10.59
N THR A 88 21.23 -2.15 -11.69
CA THR A 88 20.60 -3.26 -12.41
C THR A 88 20.92 -4.59 -11.72
N ARG A 89 19.90 -5.30 -11.21
CA ARG A 89 20.01 -6.65 -10.66
C ARG A 89 19.05 -7.58 -11.40
N LYS A 90 19.56 -8.69 -11.95
CA LYS A 90 18.76 -9.68 -12.71
C LYS A 90 17.87 -9.03 -13.81
N GLY A 91 18.39 -8.01 -14.49
CA GLY A 91 17.69 -7.31 -15.58
C GLY A 91 16.64 -6.29 -15.13
N LYS A 92 16.51 -6.01 -13.83
CA LYS A 92 15.63 -4.97 -13.29
C LYS A 92 16.42 -3.87 -12.61
N LYS A 93 15.91 -2.64 -12.65
CA LYS A 93 16.51 -1.50 -11.94
C LYS A 93 16.02 -1.51 -10.51
N VAL A 94 16.95 -1.55 -9.55
CA VAL A 94 16.68 -1.60 -8.12
C VAL A 94 17.23 -0.33 -7.46
N LEU A 95 16.40 0.34 -6.67
CA LEU A 95 16.79 1.51 -5.88
C LEU A 95 16.57 1.22 -4.38
N PRO A 96 17.47 1.61 -3.48
CA PRO A 96 17.21 1.57 -2.05
C PRO A 96 15.96 2.40 -1.71
N PHE A 97 15.04 1.85 -0.95
CA PHE A 97 13.79 2.52 -0.59
C PHE A 97 14.04 3.79 0.22
N SER A 98 15.04 3.80 1.10
CA SER A 98 15.43 4.98 1.87
C SER A 98 15.79 6.17 0.98
N ARG A 99 16.27 5.93 -0.26
CA ARG A 99 16.66 6.98 -1.20
C ARG A 99 15.45 7.74 -1.75
N VAL A 100 14.38 7.05 -2.14
CA VAL A 100 13.17 7.72 -2.65
C VAL A 100 12.46 8.51 -1.55
N VAL A 101 12.51 7.99 -0.31
CA VAL A 101 12.00 8.68 0.88
C VAL A 101 12.81 9.93 1.20
N GLU A 102 14.14 9.88 1.04
CA GLU A 102 15.03 11.03 1.25
C GLU A 102 14.76 12.18 0.27
N GLU A 103 14.48 11.85 -0.99
CA GLU A 103 14.06 12.84 -2.01
C GLU A 103 12.62 13.34 -1.82
N GLY A 104 11.86 12.75 -0.90
CA GLY A 104 10.45 13.09 -0.68
C GLY A 104 9.60 12.76 -1.90
N LEU A 105 9.92 11.69 -2.62
CA LEU A 105 9.21 11.25 -3.83
C LEU A 105 8.38 9.99 -3.54
N GLY A 106 7.17 9.93 -4.09
CA GLY A 106 6.37 8.71 -4.00
C GLY A 106 4.91 8.87 -4.38
N GLU A 107 4.37 7.77 -4.88
CA GLU A 107 2.99 7.56 -5.30
C GLU A 107 2.34 6.51 -4.38
N CYS A 108 1.37 5.75 -4.91
CA CYS A 108 0.64 4.75 -4.15
C CYS A 108 1.55 3.70 -3.49
N LEU A 109 2.50 3.11 -4.23
CA LEU A 109 3.35 2.05 -3.68
C LEU A 109 4.24 2.55 -2.55
N GLU A 110 4.97 3.65 -2.74
CA GLU A 110 5.92 4.14 -1.74
C GLU A 110 5.20 4.56 -0.46
N LYS A 111 4.04 5.22 -0.60
CA LYS A 111 3.22 5.60 0.56
C LYS A 111 2.66 4.38 1.28
N SER A 112 2.28 3.32 0.55
CA SER A 112 1.82 2.07 1.16
C SER A 112 2.94 1.25 1.80
N VAL A 113 4.16 1.27 1.24
CA VAL A 113 5.35 0.66 1.87
C VAL A 113 5.68 1.39 3.17
N LEU A 114 5.74 2.73 3.17
CA LEU A 114 5.94 3.51 4.40
C LEU A 114 4.87 3.24 5.45
N SER A 115 3.61 3.22 5.01
CA SER A 115 2.48 2.92 5.88
C SER A 115 2.61 1.52 6.46
N HIS A 116 2.99 0.52 5.67
CA HIS A 116 3.21 -0.86 6.12
C HIS A 116 4.34 -0.97 7.15
N LEU A 117 5.52 -0.39 6.85
CA LEU A 117 6.66 -0.37 7.78
C LEU A 117 6.30 0.30 9.10
N PHE A 118 5.48 1.37 9.06
CA PHE A 118 4.99 2.01 10.27
C PHE A 118 3.99 1.11 11.03
N LEU A 119 3.04 0.48 10.34
CA LEU A 119 2.07 -0.45 10.95
C LEU A 119 2.74 -1.62 11.65
N GLN A 120 3.82 -2.18 11.07
CA GLN A 120 4.62 -3.24 11.69
C GLN A 120 5.21 -2.84 13.06
N ASN A 121 5.44 -1.55 13.28
CA ASN A 121 5.99 -1.01 14.51
C ASN A 121 4.90 -0.38 15.41
N PHE A 122 3.62 -0.47 15.01
CA PHE A 122 2.52 0.16 15.71
C PHE A 122 1.82 -0.86 16.64
N PRO A 123 1.94 -0.75 17.97
CA PRO A 123 1.54 -1.83 18.90
C PRO A 123 0.06 -2.23 18.86
N GLN A 124 -0.80 -1.37 18.34
CA GLN A 124 -2.26 -1.58 18.29
C GLN A 124 -2.73 -2.31 17.02
N VAL A 125 -1.82 -2.62 16.09
CA VAL A 125 -2.12 -3.29 14.82
C VAL A 125 -1.31 -4.58 14.73
N HIS A 126 -1.96 -5.70 15.02
CA HIS A 126 -1.31 -7.02 15.03
C HIS A 126 -1.40 -7.75 13.69
N GLU A 127 -2.41 -7.43 12.87
CA GLU A 127 -2.62 -8.05 11.56
C GLU A 127 -2.74 -6.95 10.53
N HIS A 128 -1.88 -6.96 9.52
CA HIS A 128 -1.87 -5.99 8.45
C HIS A 128 -1.19 -6.56 7.22
N PHE A 129 -1.54 -6.00 6.06
CA PHE A 129 -0.99 -6.39 4.78
C PHE A 129 -0.73 -5.14 3.93
N LEU A 130 0.37 -5.12 3.19
CA LEU A 130 0.55 -4.30 2.01
C LEU A 130 -0.06 -5.05 0.82
N VAL A 131 -0.90 -4.34 0.06
CA VAL A 131 -1.63 -4.91 -1.08
C VAL A 131 -1.21 -4.20 -2.35
N SER A 132 -0.74 -4.97 -3.34
CA SER A 132 -0.67 -4.56 -4.74
C SER A 132 -1.94 -5.01 -5.45
N GLY A 133 -2.89 -4.08 -5.61
CA GLY A 133 -4.21 -4.36 -6.14
C GLY A 133 -4.62 -3.36 -7.21
N ASN A 134 -5.93 -3.10 -7.26
CA ASN A 134 -6.49 -2.09 -8.15
C ASN A 134 -7.41 -1.16 -7.38
N ILE A 135 -7.49 0.09 -7.84
CA ILE A 135 -8.52 1.04 -7.44
C ILE A 135 -9.36 1.35 -8.68
N GLY A 136 -10.66 1.46 -8.48
CA GLY A 136 -11.55 1.91 -9.55
C GLY A 136 -12.69 2.78 -9.05
N SER A 137 -13.45 3.30 -10.00
CA SER A 137 -14.57 4.21 -9.77
C SER A 137 -15.90 3.62 -10.26
N ASP A 138 -17.01 4.26 -9.91
CA ASP A 138 -18.35 3.83 -10.34
C ASP A 138 -18.57 3.88 -11.85
N ASP A 139 -17.80 4.70 -12.56
CA ASP A 139 -17.79 4.85 -14.02
C ASP A 139 -16.99 3.76 -14.75
N GLY A 140 -16.31 2.86 -14.02
CA GLY A 140 -15.67 1.67 -14.58
C GLY A 140 -14.18 1.81 -14.87
N GLU A 141 -13.55 2.95 -14.59
CA GLU A 141 -12.08 3.03 -14.63
C GLU A 141 -11.46 2.18 -13.53
N VAL A 142 -10.48 1.36 -13.87
CA VAL A 142 -9.74 0.50 -12.93
C VAL A 142 -8.25 0.61 -13.21
N GLY A 143 -7.51 1.20 -12.27
CA GLY A 143 -6.06 1.39 -12.34
C GLY A 143 -5.31 0.50 -11.34
N TYR A 144 -4.03 0.23 -11.62
CA TYR A 144 -3.13 -0.37 -10.63
C TYR A 144 -3.02 0.56 -9.42
N HIS A 145 -3.04 0.00 -8.22
CA HIS A 145 -2.93 0.76 -6.98
C HIS A 145 -2.29 -0.04 -5.87
N SER A 146 -1.71 0.64 -4.89
CA SER A 146 -1.23 0.02 -3.66
C SER A 146 -1.88 0.65 -2.45
N PHE A 147 -2.23 -0.18 -1.47
CA PHE A 147 -2.88 0.23 -0.23
C PHE A 147 -2.55 -0.76 0.89
N ASN A 148 -2.93 -0.45 2.12
CA ASN A 148 -2.79 -1.37 3.25
C ASN A 148 -4.13 -1.86 3.76
N LEU A 149 -4.14 -3.10 4.22
CA LEU A 149 -5.19 -3.65 5.06
C LEU A 149 -4.66 -3.71 6.49
N ALA A 150 -5.47 -3.37 7.47
CA ALA A 150 -5.09 -3.49 8.88
C ALA A 150 -6.29 -3.91 9.73
N LYS A 151 -6.07 -4.74 10.74
CA LYS A 151 -7.09 -5.08 11.73
C LYS A 151 -6.95 -4.12 12.91
N ARG A 152 -7.98 -3.32 13.15
CA ARG A 152 -8.06 -2.34 14.24
C ARG A 152 -9.34 -2.55 15.04
N ASN A 153 -9.22 -2.74 16.36
CA ASN A 153 -10.36 -2.99 17.25
C ASN A 153 -11.29 -4.10 16.73
N GLY A 154 -10.71 -5.21 16.26
CA GLY A 154 -11.42 -6.36 15.72
C GLY A 154 -12.00 -6.20 14.32
N ASN A 155 -11.89 -5.01 13.69
CA ASN A 155 -12.42 -4.75 12.36
C ASN A 155 -11.29 -4.55 11.35
N TRP A 156 -11.46 -5.14 10.16
CA TRP A 156 -10.56 -4.86 9.04
C TRP A 156 -10.85 -3.48 8.46
N VAL A 157 -9.79 -2.73 8.16
CA VAL A 157 -9.85 -1.42 7.51
C VAL A 157 -8.92 -1.38 6.29
N VAL A 158 -9.34 -0.67 5.26
CA VAL A 158 -8.45 -0.17 4.19
C VAL A 158 -7.78 1.10 4.71
N ILE A 159 -6.48 1.21 4.50
CA ILE A 159 -5.69 2.43 4.69
C ILE A 159 -5.07 2.77 3.33
N ASP A 160 -5.56 3.82 2.67
CA ASP A 160 -4.98 4.34 1.44
C ASP A 160 -4.36 5.71 1.71
N THR A 161 -3.04 5.76 1.84
CA THR A 161 -2.30 7.00 2.12
C THR A 161 -2.03 7.85 0.89
N GLU A 162 -2.28 7.38 -0.34
CA GLU A 162 -2.18 8.19 -1.56
C GLU A 162 -3.42 9.08 -1.71
N ASN A 163 -4.60 8.48 -1.56
CA ASN A 163 -5.89 9.11 -1.87
C ASN A 163 -6.70 9.42 -0.60
N PRO A 164 -6.42 10.50 0.15
CA PRO A 164 -7.25 10.89 1.27
C PRO A 164 -8.70 11.15 0.87
N HIS A 165 -9.57 11.16 1.88
CA HIS A 165 -10.98 11.47 1.70
C HIS A 165 -11.18 12.93 1.29
N GLU A 166 -10.48 13.84 1.96
CA GLU A 166 -10.53 15.28 1.67
C GLU A 166 -9.14 15.90 1.91
N LYS A 167 -8.76 16.81 1.01
CA LYS A 167 -7.68 17.78 1.21
C LYS A 167 -8.27 19.17 1.11
N LYS A 168 -8.45 19.87 2.24
CA LYS A 168 -8.98 21.23 2.25
C LYS A 168 -8.26 22.08 3.29
N ASN A 169 -7.81 23.27 2.89
CA ASN A 169 -7.13 24.24 3.77
C ASN A 169 -5.95 23.64 4.56
N GLY A 170 -5.13 22.80 3.92
CA GLY A 170 -4.00 22.13 4.56
C GLY A 170 -4.35 20.96 5.48
N LYS A 171 -5.64 20.68 5.71
CA LYS A 171 -6.10 19.52 6.48
C LYS A 171 -6.27 18.31 5.56
N VAL A 172 -5.62 17.20 5.92
CA VAL A 172 -5.76 15.90 5.26
C VAL A 172 -6.70 15.03 6.10
N ILE A 173 -7.85 14.69 5.55
CA ILE A 173 -8.76 13.70 6.16
C ILE A 173 -8.37 12.31 5.64
N PRO A 174 -7.95 11.39 6.52
CA PRO A 174 -7.39 10.12 6.10
C PRO A 174 -8.43 9.23 5.44
N TYR A 175 -8.01 8.43 4.46
CA TYR A 175 -8.81 7.33 3.95
C TYR A 175 -8.53 6.07 4.77
N ILE A 176 -9.26 5.93 5.89
CA ILE A 176 -9.24 4.74 6.74
C ILE A 176 -10.68 4.26 6.89
N VAL A 177 -11.04 3.19 6.18
CA VAL A 177 -12.44 2.79 5.99
C VAL A 177 -12.62 1.32 6.36
N PRO A 178 -13.63 0.94 7.16
CA PRO A 178 -13.84 -0.45 7.52
C PRO A 178 -14.38 -1.25 6.33
N ILE A 179 -13.94 -2.50 6.28
CA ILE A 179 -14.29 -3.48 5.26
C ILE A 179 -15.38 -4.38 5.84
N GLN A 180 -16.53 -4.44 5.17
CA GLN A 180 -17.62 -5.32 5.58
C GLN A 180 -17.40 -6.77 5.16
N GLY A 181 -16.62 -6.96 4.10
CA GLY A 181 -16.22 -8.26 3.60
C GLY A 181 -15.76 -8.17 2.15
N VAL A 182 -15.68 -9.32 1.51
CA VAL A 182 -15.23 -9.47 0.14
C VAL A 182 -16.40 -9.93 -0.71
N GLN A 183 -16.75 -9.16 -1.74
CA GLN A 183 -17.73 -9.61 -2.73
C GLN A 183 -17.04 -10.57 -3.70
N ALA A 184 -17.34 -11.87 -3.56
CA ALA A 184 -16.83 -12.89 -4.46
C ALA A 184 -17.51 -12.76 -5.84
N SER A 185 -16.73 -12.40 -6.86
CA SER A 185 -17.08 -12.52 -8.27
C SER A 185 -16.36 -13.71 -8.89
N ASN A 186 -17.00 -14.36 -9.87
CA ASN A 186 -16.39 -15.47 -10.62
C ASN A 186 -15.21 -15.01 -11.49
N ASP A 187 -15.12 -13.71 -11.77
CA ASP A 187 -14.02 -13.06 -12.45
C ASP A 187 -13.37 -12.05 -11.49
N LEU A 188 -12.08 -12.21 -11.25
CA LEU A 188 -11.26 -11.29 -10.45
C LEU A 188 -11.26 -9.89 -11.09
N PRO A 189 -11.22 -8.79 -10.32
CA PRO A 189 -10.71 -8.69 -8.94
C PRO A 189 -11.79 -8.45 -7.85
N LEU A 190 -11.46 -8.74 -6.59
CA LEU A 190 -12.45 -8.82 -5.50
C LEU A 190 -12.72 -7.48 -4.82
N LYS A 191 -13.97 -7.00 -4.93
CA LYS A 191 -14.38 -5.70 -4.40
C LYS A 191 -14.48 -5.71 -2.87
N LEU A 192 -13.74 -4.81 -2.22
CA LEU A 192 -13.91 -4.49 -0.80
C LEU A 192 -15.18 -3.66 -0.62
N ASP A 193 -16.09 -4.11 0.24
CA ASP A 193 -17.33 -3.40 0.53
C ASP A 193 -17.12 -2.40 1.69
N GLU A 194 -17.20 -1.12 1.38
CA GLU A 194 -16.84 -0.01 2.25
C GLU A 194 -18.08 0.79 2.70
N THR A 195 -18.15 1.15 3.99
CA THR A 195 -19.37 1.76 4.56
C THR A 195 -19.68 3.22 4.16
N ARG A 196 -18.92 3.91 3.29
CA ARG A 196 -19.24 5.32 2.91
C ARG A 196 -18.84 5.77 1.48
N ARG A 197 -19.88 6.14 0.71
CA ARG A 197 -20.08 7.31 -0.20
C ARG A 197 -18.98 7.93 -1.11
N ASN A 198 -17.79 7.36 -1.31
CA ASN A 198 -16.79 8.01 -2.18
C ASN A 198 -16.66 7.47 -3.61
N LYS A 199 -17.61 6.66 -4.10
CA LYS A 199 -17.61 6.07 -5.46
C LYS A 199 -16.34 5.27 -5.82
N ARG A 200 -15.43 5.05 -4.86
CA ARG A 200 -14.21 4.27 -5.02
C ARG A 200 -14.48 2.80 -4.71
N LYS A 201 -13.79 1.93 -5.41
CA LYS A 201 -13.83 0.48 -5.24
C LYS A 201 -12.40 -0.02 -5.20
N TYR A 202 -12.04 -0.71 -4.13
CA TYR A 202 -10.75 -1.38 -4.05
C TYR A 202 -10.91 -2.83 -4.42
N PHE A 203 -9.93 -3.33 -5.15
CA PHE A 203 -9.95 -4.69 -5.60
C PHE A 203 -8.66 -5.42 -5.26
N LEU A 204 -8.79 -6.61 -4.68
CA LEU A 204 -7.68 -7.54 -4.51
C LEU A 204 -7.43 -8.24 -5.84
N ARG A 205 -6.20 -8.17 -6.33
CA ARG A 205 -5.75 -8.90 -7.52
C ARG A 205 -5.18 -10.25 -7.07
N LEU A 206 -5.70 -11.38 -7.56
CA LEU A 206 -5.12 -12.72 -7.39
C LEU A 206 -4.12 -12.99 -8.52
#